data_AF-A0AAU3MTJ2-F1
#
_entry.id   AF-A0AAU3MTJ2-F1
#
_cell.length_a   1.000
_cell.length_b   1.000
_cell.length_c   1.000
_cell.angle_alpha   90.00
_cell.angle_beta   90.00
_cell.angle_gamma   90.00
#
_symmetry.space_group_name_H-M   'P 1'
#
loop_
_entity.id
_entity.type
_entity.pdbx_description
1 polymer ?
#
loop_
_entity_poly.entity_id
_entity_poly.type
_entity_poly.pdbx_seq_one_letter_code
_entity_poly.pdbx_strand_id
1 'polypeptide(L)'
;MPSEFFTVVWETASNTHVPERLLSRVGAHDEFWSFVPIPIGQLSTPFLATVFGTAAVAVTGGGVAAVAMPVPLLMPSLRRIEINRNGD
;
A
#
# COMPACT_ATOMS: atom_id res chain seq x y z
N MET A 1 3.20 16.03 1.71
CA MET A 1 2.01 16.66 1.06
C MET A 1 1.16 15.63 0.31
N PRO A 2 1.69 14.74 -0.57
CA PRO A 2 0.86 13.68 -1.20
C PRO A 2 0.46 12.53 -0.26
N SER A 3 1.34 12.17 0.68
CA SER A 3 1.09 11.14 1.70
C SER A 3 -0.11 11.49 2.60
N GLU A 4 -0.15 12.73 3.08
CA GLU A 4 -1.22 13.18 3.99
C GLU A 4 -2.58 13.17 3.30
N PHE A 5 -2.63 13.58 2.03
CA PHE A 5 -3.86 13.51 1.25
C PHE A 5 -4.34 12.06 1.09
N PHE A 6 -3.42 11.14 0.80
CA PHE A 6 -3.75 9.71 0.75
C PHE A 6 -4.31 9.21 2.07
N THR A 7 -3.68 9.55 3.20
CA THR A 7 -4.15 9.13 4.54
C THR A 7 -5.58 9.59 4.81
N VAL A 8 -5.89 10.86 4.54
CA VAL A 8 -7.24 11.42 4.76
C VAL A 8 -8.29 10.73 3.88
N VAL A 9 -7.99 10.53 2.59
CA VAL A 9 -8.89 9.82 1.67
C VAL A 9 -9.09 8.37 2.09
N TRP A 10 -8.02 7.69 2.52
CA TRP A 10 -8.04 6.31 2.98
C TRP A 10 -8.91 6.13 4.23
N GLU A 11 -8.75 7.01 5.21
CA GLU A 11 -9.54 7.00 6.44
C GLU A 11 -11.03 7.27 6.17
N THR A 12 -11.33 8.23 5.30
CA THR A 12 -12.71 8.57 4.90
C THR A 12 -13.38 7.41 4.16
N ALA A 13 -12.67 6.80 3.21
CA ALA A 13 -13.18 5.67 2.44
C ALA A 13 -13.44 4.45 3.33
N SER A 14 -12.54 4.17 4.27
CA SER A 14 -12.67 3.09 5.24
C SER A 14 -13.89 3.27 6.13
N ASN A 15 -14.09 4.46 6.71
CA ASN A 15 -15.26 4.74 7.55
C ASN A 15 -16.60 4.69 6.79
N THR A 16 -16.60 5.04 5.51
CA THR A 16 -17.84 5.09 4.69
C THR A 16 -18.25 3.72 4.16
N HIS A 17 -17.29 2.86 3.79
CA HIS A 17 -17.56 1.60 3.09
C HIS A 17 -17.39 0.34 3.96
N VAL A 18 -16.71 0.44 5.12
CA VAL A 18 -16.51 -0.70 6.02
C VAL A 18 -17.55 -0.66 7.14
N PRO A 19 -18.30 -1.75 7.37
CA PRO A 19 -19.24 -1.82 8.49
C PRO A 19 -18.53 -1.61 9.83
N GLU A 20 -19.14 -0.86 10.74
CA GLU A 20 -18.52 -0.45 12.02
C GLU A 20 -17.94 -1.63 12.82
N ARG A 21 -18.67 -2.75 12.88
CA ARG A 21 -18.22 -3.99 13.55
C ARG A 21 -16.91 -4.59 12.98
N LEU A 22 -16.55 -4.23 11.75
CA LEU A 22 -15.38 -4.74 11.04
C LEU A 22 -14.24 -3.72 10.97
N LEU A 23 -14.48 -2.45 11.30
CA LEU A 23 -13.48 -1.39 11.21
C LEU A 23 -12.21 -1.75 11.99
N SER A 24 -12.35 -2.23 13.23
CA SER A 24 -11.20 -2.63 14.05
C SER A 24 -10.40 -3.78 13.42
N ARG A 25 -11.08 -4.76 12.80
CA ARG A 25 -10.40 -5.89 12.15
C ARG A 25 -9.71 -5.48 10.84
N VAL A 26 -10.36 -4.62 10.05
CA VAL A 26 -9.79 -4.11 8.80
C VAL A 26 -8.60 -3.20 9.08
N GLY A 27 -8.71 -2.30 10.06
CA GLY A 27 -7.59 -1.45 10.51
C GLY A 27 -6.40 -2.26 11.03
N ALA A 28 -6.65 -3.30 11.85
CA ALA A 28 -5.58 -4.18 12.32
C ALA A 28 -4.86 -4.90 11.17
N HIS A 29 -5.58 -5.29 10.11
CA HIS A 29 -4.94 -5.85 8.91
C HIS A 29 -4.13 -4.81 8.13
N ASP A 30 -4.65 -3.59 7.98
CA ASP A 30 -3.97 -2.50 7.27
C ASP A 30 -2.64 -2.11 7.96
N GLU A 31 -2.66 -1.96 9.28
CA GLU A 31 -1.46 -1.71 10.08
C GLU A 31 -0.48 -2.88 10.02
N PHE A 32 -0.98 -4.11 10.15
CA PHE A 32 -0.15 -5.31 10.05
C PHE A 32 0.59 -5.35 8.71
N TRP A 33 -0.11 -5.17 7.59
CA TRP A 33 0.51 -5.18 6.27
C TRP A 33 1.42 -3.97 6.00
N SER A 34 1.24 -2.86 6.70
CA SER A 34 2.11 -1.69 6.61
C SER A 34 3.44 -1.90 7.34
N PHE A 35 3.41 -2.56 8.51
CA PHE A 35 4.60 -2.69 9.36
C PHE A 35 5.35 -4.02 9.18
N VAL A 36 4.66 -5.12 8.90
CA VAL A 36 5.27 -6.47 8.77
C VAL A 36 6.33 -6.57 7.66
N PRO A 37 6.20 -5.91 6.49
CA PRO A 37 7.23 -5.94 5.47
C PRO A 37 8.56 -5.31 5.92
N ILE A 38 8.55 -4.38 6.89
CA ILE A 38 9.75 -3.69 7.35
C ILE A 38 10.76 -4.64 8.00
N PRO A 39 10.44 -5.38 9.09
CA PRO A 39 11.37 -6.31 9.69
C PRO A 39 11.72 -7.46 8.74
N ILE A 40 10.78 -7.92 7.91
CA ILE A 40 11.05 -8.95 6.89
C ILE A 40 12.12 -8.45 5.91
N GLY A 41 11.98 -7.22 5.40
CA GLY A 41 12.95 -6.59 4.52
C GLY A 41 14.31 -6.43 5.19
N GLN A 42 14.33 -5.95 6.44
CA GLN A 42 15.57 -5.75 7.19
C GLN A 42 16.32 -7.07 7.48
N LEU A 43 15.60 -8.15 7.79
CA LEU A 43 16.20 -9.46 8.06
C LEU A 43 16.65 -10.18 6.77
N SER A 44 15.88 -10.05 5.69
CA SER A 44 16.17 -10.73 4.42
C SER A 44 17.25 -10.04 3.60
N THR A 45 17.33 -8.71 3.62
CA THR A 45 18.23 -7.93 2.75
C THR A 45 19.71 -8.33 2.91
N PRO A 46 20.28 -8.43 4.13
CA PRO A 46 21.68 -8.83 4.29
C PRO A 46 21.95 -10.24 3.78
N PHE A 47 21.06 -11.19 4.07
CA PHE A 47 21.19 -12.59 3.62
C PHE A 47 21.10 -12.71 2.10
N LEU A 48 20.13 -12.03 1.48
CA LEU A 48 20.00 -11.98 0.03
C LEU A 48 21.21 -11.31 -0.61
N ALA A 49 21.76 -10.26 0.01
CA ALA A 49 22.92 -9.55 -0.50
C ALA A 49 24.20 -10.40 -0.46
N THR A 50 24.37 -11.29 0.51
CA THR A 50 25.53 -12.20 0.54
C THR A 50 25.43 -13.33 -0.49
N VAL A 51 24.22 -13.81 -0.78
CA VAL A 51 24.00 -14.91 -1.74
C VAL A 51 23.96 -14.44 -3.19
N PHE A 52 23.28 -13.32 -3.46
CA PHE A 52 22.99 -12.84 -4.82
C PHE A 52 23.72 -11.54 -5.19
N GLY A 53 24.38 -10.89 -4.23
CA GLY A 53 25.00 -9.58 -4.41
C GLY A 53 24.02 -8.41 -4.23
N THR A 54 24.53 -7.28 -3.77
CA THR A 54 23.73 -6.08 -3.43
C THR A 54 22.96 -5.51 -4.63
N ALA A 55 23.58 -5.49 -5.82
CA ALA A 55 22.98 -4.93 -7.02
C ALA A 55 21.75 -5.73 -7.48
N ALA A 56 21.83 -7.07 -7.49
CA ALA A 56 20.70 -7.92 -7.86
C ALA A 56 19.52 -7.73 -6.92
N VAL A 57 19.79 -7.72 -5.61
CA VAL A 57 18.76 -7.52 -4.58
C VAL A 57 18.09 -6.15 -4.69
N ALA A 58 18.87 -5.10 -4.94
CA ALA A 58 18.34 -3.75 -5.12
C ALA A 58 17.45 -3.64 -6.37
N VAL A 59 17.88 -4.21 -7.50
CA VAL A 59 17.11 -4.19 -8.75
C VAL A 59 15.83 -5.01 -8.62
N THR A 60 15.88 -6.21 -8.02
CA THR A 60 14.69 -7.03 -7.82
C THR A 60 13.72 -6.38 -6.84
N GLY A 61 14.19 -5.85 -5.71
CA GLY A 61 13.33 -5.14 -4.75
C GLY A 61 12.68 -3.90 -5.35
N GLY A 62 13.45 -3.10 -6.09
CA GLY A 62 12.93 -1.95 -6.83
C GLY A 62 11.93 -2.35 -7.92
N GLY A 63 12.21 -3.42 -8.66
CA GLY A 63 11.30 -3.97 -9.68
C GLY A 63 9.97 -4.44 -9.09
N VAL A 64 10.00 -5.14 -7.95
CA VAL A 64 8.79 -5.55 -7.23
C VAL A 64 7.98 -4.32 -6.78
N ALA A 65 8.64 -3.30 -6.22
CA ALA A 65 7.96 -2.07 -5.81
C ALA A 65 7.34 -1.32 -7.01
N ALA A 66 8.07 -1.23 -8.13
CA ALA A 66 7.60 -0.59 -9.34
C ALA A 66 6.38 -1.30 -9.95
N VAL A 67 6.31 -2.63 -9.87
CA VAL A 67 5.16 -3.42 -10.31
C VAL A 67 3.99 -3.34 -9.32
N ALA A 68 4.27 -3.23 -8.02
CA ALA A 68 3.23 -3.11 -6.99
C ALA A 68 2.50 -1.76 -7.04
N MET A 69 3.19 -0.67 -7.37
CA MET A 69 2.62 0.68 -7.47
C MET A 69 1.37 0.79 -8.36
N PRO A 70 1.32 0.22 -9.59
CA PRO A 70 0.13 0.26 -10.42
C PRO A 70 -0.94 -0.78 -10.08
N VAL A 71 -0.71 -1.72 -9.17
CA VAL A 71 -1.71 -2.77 -8.82
C VAL A 71 -3.05 -2.18 -8.39
N PRO A 72 -3.12 -1.14 -7.53
CA PRO A 72 -4.39 -0.52 -7.16
C PRO A 72 -5.15 0.06 -8.37
N LEU A 73 -4.45 0.54 -9.40
CA LEU A 73 -5.08 1.05 -10.63
C LEU A 73 -5.82 -0.04 -11.42
N LEU A 74 -5.61 -1.32 -11.12
CA LEU A 74 -6.36 -2.43 -11.70
C LEU A 74 -7.72 -2.65 -11.03
N MET A 75 -7.95 -2.09 -9.82
CA MET A 75 -9.24 -2.23 -9.14
C MET A 75 -10.32 -1.37 -9.82
N PRO A 76 -11.40 -1.99 -10.33
CA PRO A 76 -12.48 -1.26 -11.03
C PRO A 76 -13.11 -0.16 -10.17
N SER A 77 -13.17 -0.35 -8.86
CA SER A 77 -13.72 0.61 -7.90
C SER A 77 -12.91 1.91 -7.85
N LEU A 78 -11.59 1.87 -8.05
CA LEU A 78 -10.74 3.06 -8.09
C LEU A 78 -10.81 3.76 -9.46
N ARG A 79 -11.10 3.03 -10.53
CA ARG A 79 -11.29 3.59 -11.88
C ARG A 79 -12.60 4.34 -12.06
N ARG A 80 -13.62 3.98 -11.28
CA ARG A 80 -14.97 4.58 -11.32
C ARG A 80 -15.18 5.69 -10.29
N ILE A 81 -14.13 6.19 -9.66
CA ILE A 81 -14.22 7.40 -8.83
C ILE A 81 -14.49 8.58 -9.78
N GLU A 82 -15.76 8.81 -10.09
CA GLU A 82 -16.23 10.04 -10.74
C GLU A 82 -16.08 11.15 -9.71
N ILE A 83 -15.09 12.03 -9.92
CA ILE A 83 -15.01 13.29 -9.20
C ILE A 83 -16.19 14.14 -9.70
N ASN A 84 -17.32 14.07 -9.00
CA ASN A 84 -18.49 14.88 -9.29
C ASN A 84 -18.12 16.37 -9.10
N ARG A 85 -17.73 17.03 -10.20
CA ARG A 85 -17.49 18.46 -10.27
C ARG A 85 -18.83 19.17 -10.49
N ASN A 86 -19.75 19.06 -9.54
CA ASN A 86 -20.99 19.83 -9.57
C ASN A 86 -21.02 20.76 -8.36
N GLY A 87 -20.53 21.97 -8.62
CA GLY A 87 -20.63 23.15 -7.76
C GLY A 87 -20.66 24.36 -8.67
N ASP A 88 -21.74 24.47 -9.45
CA ASP A 88 -22.30 25.74 -9.93
C ASP A 88 -23.49 26.08 -9.02
#